data_AF-A0AAW3IRT8-F1
#
_entry.id   AF-A0AAW3IRT8-F1
#
_cell.length_a   1.000
_cell.length_b   1.000
_cell.length_c   1.000
_cell.angle_alpha   90.00
_cell.angle_beta   90.00
_cell.angle_gamma   90.00
#
_symmetry.space_group_name_H-M   'P 1'
#
loop_
_entity.id
_entity.type
_entity.pdbx_description
1 polymer ?
#
loop_
_entity_poly.entity_id
_entity_poly.type
_entity_poly.pdbx_seq_one_letter_code
_entity_poly.pdbx_strand_id
1 'polypeptide(L)' 'SFEEVAKAVIAHHGKGEIETIPFPEHLKGAYQEFTQADLTKLREAGCDIEFKTVAEGVAEYLTIQNR' A
#
# COMPACT_ATOMS: atom_id res chain seq x y z
N SER A 1 1.83 6.53 0.94
CA SER A 1 2.86 6.40 -0.11
C SER A 1 3.44 4.98 -0.07
N PHE A 2 4.32 4.62 -1.00
CA PHE A 2 5.08 3.36 -0.89
C PHE A 2 5.96 3.31 0.38
N GLU A 3 6.46 4.47 0.82
CA GLU A 3 7.23 4.58 2.07
C GLU A 3 6.40 4.19 3.30
N GLU A 4 5.12 4.59 3.39
CA GLU A 4 4.25 4.21 4.50
C GLU A 4 3.99 2.69 4.55
N VAL A 5 3.89 2.04 3.39
CA VAL A 5 3.81 0.58 3.32
C VAL A 5 5.10 -0.04 3.85
N ALA A 6 6.26 0.45 3.42
CA ALA A 6 7.57 -0.05 3.87
C ALA A 6 7.76 0.11 5.40
N LYS A 7 7.37 1.26 5.96
CA LYS A 7 7.39 1.50 7.41
C LYS A 7 6.50 0.52 8.17
N ALA A 8 5.30 0.23 7.67
CA ALA A 8 4.41 -0.76 8.29
C ALA A 8 5.03 -2.17 8.31
N VAL A 9 5.75 -2.55 7.24
CA VAL A 9 6.49 -3.83 7.18
C VAL A 9 7.63 -3.86 8.20
N ILE A 10 8.45 -2.80 8.27
CA ILE A 10 9.56 -2.70 9.24
C ILE A 10 9.02 -2.76 10.68
N ALA A 11 7.93 -2.04 10.96
CA ALA A 11 7.28 -2.05 12.27
C ALA A 11 6.81 -3.46 12.66
N HIS A 12 6.21 -4.21 11.72
CA HIS A 12 5.79 -5.59 11.97
C HIS A 12 6.96 -6.51 12.31
N HIS A 13 8.07 -6.43 11.57
CA HIS A 13 9.24 -7.27 11.81
C HIS A 13 10.14 -6.79 12.95
N GLY A 14 9.94 -5.57 13.46
CA GLY A 14 10.75 -4.94 14.50
C GLY A 14 12.17 -4.55 14.05
N LYS A 15 12.49 -4.67 12.75
CA LYS A 15 13.80 -4.37 12.16
C LYS A 15 13.70 -4.20 10.65
N GLY A 16 14.67 -3.49 10.07
CA GLY A 16 14.80 -3.27 8.64
C GLY A 16 15.18 -1.82 8.31
N GLU A 17 15.65 -1.60 7.10
CA GLU A 17 16.04 -0.28 6.58
C GLU A 17 15.42 -0.08 5.19
N ILE A 18 15.11 1.16 4.83
CA ILE A 18 14.59 1.52 3.51
C ILE A 18 15.76 1.93 2.63
N GLU A 19 15.99 1.19 1.55
CA GLU A 19 16.94 1.54 0.50
C GLU A 19 16.19 2.03 -0.74
N THR A 20 16.55 3.20 -1.25
CA THR A 20 16.01 3.75 -2.51
C THR A 20 16.92 3.35 -3.67
N ILE A 21 16.37 2.67 -4.65
CA ILE A 21 17.08 2.25 -5.87
C ILE A 21 16.84 3.21 -7.03
N PRO A 22 17.70 3.23 -8.07
CA PRO A 22 17.43 3.94 -9.30
C PRO A 22 16.12 3.48 -9.94
N PHE A 23 15.33 4.43 -10.45
CA PHE A 23 14.06 4.12 -11.09
C PHE A 23 14.29 3.29 -12.38
N PRO A 24 13.58 2.17 -12.60
CA PRO A 24 13.77 1.33 -13.77
C PRO A 24 13.47 2.09 -15.08
N GLU A 25 14.45 2.16 -16.00
CA GLU A 25 14.31 2.94 -17.25
C GLU A 25 13.10 2.52 -18.09
N HIS A 26 12.82 1.22 -18.17
CA HIS A 26 11.72 0.68 -18.98
C HIS A 26 10.32 1.02 -18.44
N LEU A 27 10.21 1.51 -17.20
CA LEU A 27 8.93 1.96 -16.62
C LEU A 27 8.68 3.46 -16.85
N LYS A 28 9.67 4.22 -17.33
CA LYS A 28 9.50 5.65 -17.59
C LYS A 28 8.43 5.87 -18.65
N GLY A 29 7.50 6.78 -18.38
CA GLY A 29 6.36 7.07 -19.26
C GLY A 29 5.18 6.09 -19.16
N ALA A 30 5.34 4.96 -18.47
CA ALA A 30 4.26 3.99 -18.20
C ALA A 30 3.96 3.83 -16.70
N TYR A 31 4.68 4.54 -15.83
CA TYR A 31 4.53 4.46 -14.38
C TYR A 31 3.58 5.53 -13.85
N GLN A 32 2.63 5.11 -13.02
CA GLN A 32 1.72 6.02 -12.34
C GLN A 32 2.29 6.42 -10.98
N GLU A 33 2.73 7.68 -10.87
CA GLU A 33 3.32 8.21 -9.63
C GLU A 33 2.29 8.42 -8.51
N PHE A 34 1.01 8.62 -8.87
CA PHE A 34 -0.07 8.85 -7.92
C PHE A 34 -1.37 8.21 -8.36
N THR A 35 -2.05 7.54 -7.42
CA THR A 35 -3.36 6.91 -7.64
C THR A 35 -4.26 7.22 -6.45
N GLN A 36 -5.51 7.61 -6.71
CA GLN A 36 -6.54 7.71 -5.69
C GLN A 36 -7.89 7.36 -6.33
N ALA A 37 -8.57 6.36 -5.78
CA ALA A 37 -9.88 5.98 -6.28
C ALA A 37 -10.93 7.05 -5.92
N ASP A 38 -11.69 7.50 -6.91
CA ASP A 38 -12.95 8.18 -6.67
C ASP A 38 -14.03 7.13 -6.37
N LEU A 39 -14.53 7.13 -5.14
CA LEU A 39 -15.51 6.14 -4.66
C LEU A 39 -16.95 6.57 -4.92
N THR A 40 -17.22 7.71 -5.55
CA THR A 40 -18.58 8.25 -5.73
C THR A 40 -19.53 7.22 -6.32
N LYS A 41 -19.17 6.62 -7.48
CA LYS A 41 -20.02 5.61 -8.14
C LYS A 41 -20.21 4.34 -7.32
N LEU A 42 -19.18 3.95 -6.56
CA LEU A 42 -19.26 2.78 -5.66
C LEU A 42 -20.28 3.03 -4.55
N ARG A 43 -20.27 4.24 -3.97
CA ARG A 43 -21.21 4.63 -2.91
C ARG A 43 -22.63 4.82 -3.44
N GLU A 44 -22.80 5.44 -4.60
CA GLU A 44 -24.10 5.60 -5.27
C GLU A 44 -24.76 4.28 -5.62
N ALA A 45 -23.97 3.23 -5.92
CA ALA A 45 -24.47 1.89 -6.14
C ALA A 45 -24.96 1.18 -4.86
N GLY A 46 -24.86 1.83 -3.69
CA GLY A 46 -25.32 1.29 -2.41
C GLY A 46 -24.29 0.47 -1.64
N CYS A 47 -23.01 0.50 -2.03
CA CYS A 47 -21.95 -0.18 -1.29
C CYS A 47 -21.45 0.70 -0.13
N ASP A 48 -21.69 0.27 1.11
CA ASP A 48 -21.35 0.97 2.36
C ASP A 48 -20.10 0.42 3.06
N ILE A 49 -19.43 -0.58 2.47
CA ILE A 49 -18.23 -1.21 3.04
C ILE A 49 -17.13 -0.18 3.33
N GLU A 50 -16.59 -0.20 4.56
CA GLU A 50 -15.39 0.54 4.92
C GLU A 50 -14.14 -0.24 4.52
N PHE A 51 -13.18 0.43 3.88
CA PHE A 51 -11.91 -0.18 3.49
C PHE A 51 -10.89 -0.01 4.61
N LYS A 52 -10.15 -1.08 4.89
CA LYS A 52 -9.01 -1.03 5.82
C LYS A 52 -7.97 -0.02 5.33
N THR A 53 -7.33 0.62 6.29
CA THR A 53 -6.16 1.46 6.03
C THR A 53 -4.94 0.61 5.68
N VAL A 54 -3.89 1.26 5.17
CA VAL A 54 -2.60 0.60 4.89
C VAL A 54 -2.03 -0.07 6.14
N ALA A 55 -2.06 0.61 7.29
CA ALA A 55 -1.49 0.10 8.53
C ALA A 55 -2.21 -1.19 8.99
N GLU A 56 -3.54 -1.17 8.98
CA GLU A 56 -4.36 -2.34 9.35
C GLU A 56 -4.14 -3.51 8.39
N GLY A 57 -4.23 -3.24 7.09
CA GLY A 57 -4.12 -4.28 6.06
C GLY A 57 -2.73 -4.93 6.02
N VAL A 58 -1.66 -4.15 6.09
CA VAL A 58 -0.28 -4.67 6.08
C VAL A 58 0.00 -5.50 7.33
N ALA A 59 -0.41 -5.02 8.52
CA ALA A 59 -0.18 -5.75 9.76
C ALA A 59 -0.87 -7.13 9.76
N GLU A 60 -2.13 -7.18 9.36
CA GLU A 60 -2.89 -8.44 9.28
C GLU A 60 -2.31 -9.39 8.21
N TYR A 61 -1.95 -8.86 7.04
CA TYR A 61 -1.38 -9.65 5.96
C TYR A 61 -0.05 -10.30 6.36
N LEU A 62 0.84 -9.55 7.01
CA LEU A 62 2.12 -10.09 7.46
C LEU A 62 1.95 -11.09 8.61
N THR A 63 0.96 -10.91 9.49
CA THR A 63 0.61 -11.94 10.49
C THR A 63 0.19 -13.25 9.82
N ILE A 64 -0.47 -13.21 8.66
CA ILE A 64 -0.84 -14.42 7.90
C ILE A 64 0.39 -15.03 7.23
N GLN A 65 1.23 -14.22 6.58
CA GLN A 65 2.39 -14.67 5.83
C GLN A 65 3.48 -15.31 6.71
N ASN A 66 3.63 -14.85 7.95
CA ASN A 66 4.68 -15.29 8.88
C ASN A 66 4.23 -16.38 9.87
N ARG A 67 3.15 -17.11 9.56
CA ARG A 67 2.73 -18.33 10.29
C ARG A 67 3.47 -19.55 9.76
#